data_AF-A0A1I3JFB0-F1
#
_entry.id   AF-A0A1I3JFB0-F1
#
_cell.length_a   1.000
_cell.length_b   1.000
_cell.length_c   1.000
_cell.angle_alpha   90.00
_cell.angle_beta   90.00
_cell.angle_gamma   90.00
#
_symmetry.space_group_name_H-M   'P 1'
#
loop_
_entity.id
_entity.type
_entity.pdbx_description
1 polymer ?
#
loop_
_entity_poly.entity_id
_entity_poly.type
_entity_poly.pdbx_seq_one_letter_code
_entity_poly.pdbx_strand_id
1 'polypeptide(L)'
;MAERLPDVPLWLGITLGCLAAAPGCCFSLAGAVVDVWHTSPSGLYSNVGRDLQPIDTVGQTFLRGHQVTDENGYVGFDTIVPGWEVVAAAPPLMVAQRATHIHVKAFHEHEVLTTQLVLPDPLLNQIYADTEPYKSHRFLNALGSTAPMSASVVAKTISSTR
;
A
#
# COMPACT_ATOMS: atom_id res chain seq x y z
N MET A 1 -1.65 -13.37 2.53
CA MET A 1 -1.90 -12.81 1.19
C MET A 1 -0.77 -13.04 0.19
N ALA A 2 0.27 -13.83 0.54
CA ALA A 2 1.42 -14.05 -0.33
C ALA A 2 1.33 -15.41 -1.05
N GLU A 3 1.19 -15.37 -2.36
CA GLU A 3 1.69 -16.42 -3.24
C GLU A 3 3.22 -16.24 -3.35
N ARG A 4 3.94 -17.36 -3.40
CA ARG A 4 5.39 -17.52 -3.15
C ARG A 4 6.29 -16.63 -4.04
N LEU A 5 6.56 -15.40 -3.62
CA LEU A 5 7.52 -14.46 -4.21
C LEU A 5 8.77 -14.36 -3.32
N PRO A 6 9.97 -14.04 -3.84
CA PRO A 6 11.08 -13.60 -3.01
C PRO A 6 10.67 -12.31 -2.30
N ASP A 7 10.57 -12.36 -0.98
CA ASP A 7 9.81 -11.39 -0.20
C ASP A 7 10.50 -10.93 1.09
N VAL A 8 10.11 -9.75 1.56
CA VAL A 8 10.31 -9.31 2.94
C VAL A 8 8.95 -9.38 3.63
N PRO A 9 8.71 -10.35 4.53
CA PRO A 9 7.44 -10.49 5.23
C PRO A 9 7.08 -9.23 6.03
N LEU A 10 5.81 -8.87 6.01
CA LEU A 10 5.24 -7.74 6.73
C LEU A 10 3.92 -8.17 7.38
N TRP A 11 3.88 -8.10 8.70
CA TRP A 11 2.61 -8.10 9.44
C TRP A 11 2.02 -6.69 9.42
N LEU A 12 0.88 -6.53 8.74
CA LEU A 12 0.15 -5.27 8.67
C LEU A 12 -1.07 -5.31 9.60
N GLY A 13 -0.95 -4.64 10.74
CA GLY A 13 -2.08 -4.37 11.63
C GLY A 13 -2.71 -3.01 11.33
N ILE A 14 -4.04 -2.97 11.22
CA ILE A 14 -4.80 -1.72 11.06
C ILE A 14 -5.87 -1.68 12.15
N THR A 15 -5.94 -0.57 12.87
CA THR A 15 -7.04 -0.29 13.80
C THR A 15 -7.87 0.85 13.25
N LEU A 16 -9.17 0.62 13.11
CA LEU A 16 -10.14 1.65 12.78
C LEU A 16 -10.86 2.11 14.04
N GLY A 17 -10.89 3.42 14.21
CA GLY A 17 -11.59 4.09 15.30
C GLY A 17 -11.59 5.59 15.09
N CYS A 18 -12.31 6.30 15.95
CA CYS A 18 -12.22 7.76 15.96
C CYS A 18 -10.90 8.18 16.62
N LEU A 19 -10.10 8.99 15.92
CA LEU A 19 -8.98 9.73 16.52
C LEU A 19 -9.45 11.17 16.67
N ALA A 20 -10.06 11.52 17.80
CA ALA A 20 -10.57 12.87 17.94
C ALA A 20 -9.47 13.87 18.28
N ALA A 21 -9.57 15.02 17.61
CA ALA A 21 -9.09 16.32 18.07
C ALA A 21 -9.86 16.83 19.32
N ALA A 22 -10.63 15.97 20.01
CA ALA A 22 -11.38 16.25 21.22
C ALA A 22 -11.20 15.10 22.23
N PRO A 23 -11.01 15.37 23.53
CA PRO A 23 -10.87 14.34 24.55
C PRO A 23 -12.14 13.47 24.64
N GLY A 24 -12.00 12.14 24.50
CA GLY A 24 -13.06 11.17 24.82
C GLY A 24 -13.63 10.35 23.66
N CYS A 25 -13.31 10.64 22.39
CA CYS A 25 -13.73 9.77 21.29
C CYS A 25 -12.62 8.77 20.93
N CYS A 26 -12.52 7.69 21.71
CA CYS A 26 -11.77 6.50 21.32
C CYS A 26 -12.75 5.32 21.30
N PHE A 27 -13.64 5.28 20.31
CA PHE A 27 -14.42 4.07 20.06
C PHE A 27 -13.79 3.29 18.92
N SER A 28 -13.64 1.98 19.14
CA SER A 28 -13.28 1.00 18.12
C SER A 28 -14.40 0.88 17.09
N LEU A 29 -14.03 0.75 15.82
CA LEU A 29 -14.99 0.60 14.74
C LEU A 29 -15.06 -0.87 14.31
N ALA A 30 -15.86 -1.66 15.04
CA ALA A 30 -16.09 -3.07 14.73
C ALA A 30 -16.98 -3.25 13.49
N GLY A 31 -16.79 -4.36 12.75
CA GLY A 31 -17.63 -4.70 11.59
C GLY A 31 -17.36 -3.86 10.33
N ALA A 32 -16.39 -2.95 10.34
CA ALA A 32 -15.88 -2.30 9.13
C ALA A 32 -15.10 -3.29 8.26
N VAL A 33 -15.34 -3.26 6.95
CA VAL A 33 -14.59 -4.02 5.94
C VAL A 33 -13.36 -3.21 5.56
N VAL A 34 -12.18 -3.81 5.63
CA VAL A 34 -10.89 -3.21 5.26
C VAL A 34 -10.31 -3.98 4.10
N ASP A 35 -10.28 -3.33 2.93
CA ASP A 35 -9.62 -3.81 1.72
C ASP A 35 -8.19 -3.28 1.67
N VAL A 36 -7.25 -4.18 1.41
CA VAL A 36 -5.83 -3.88 1.22
C VAL A 36 -5.38 -4.40 -0.13
N TRP A 37 -4.63 -3.57 -0.86
CA TRP A 37 -3.91 -4.00 -2.05
C TRP A 37 -2.61 -3.23 -2.23
N HIS A 38 -1.61 -3.87 -2.79
CA HIS A 38 -0.34 -3.23 -3.15
C HIS A 38 0.37 -3.99 -4.26
N THR A 39 1.48 -3.43 -4.72
CA THR A 39 2.34 -4.04 -5.72
C THR A 39 3.17 -5.18 -5.17
N SER A 40 3.65 -6.05 -6.06
CA SER A 40 4.74 -6.98 -5.79
C SER A 40 6.04 -6.23 -5.45
N PRO A 41 7.07 -6.93 -4.92
CA PRO A 41 8.40 -6.35 -4.68
C PRO A 41 9.03 -5.67 -5.92
N SER A 42 8.63 -6.11 -7.12
CA SER A 42 9.07 -5.55 -8.41
C SER A 42 8.10 -4.49 -8.98
N GLY A 43 7.16 -3.97 -8.18
CA GLY A 43 6.28 -2.88 -8.58
C GLY A 43 5.12 -3.26 -9.50
N LEU A 44 4.68 -4.52 -9.52
CA LEU A 44 3.55 -4.96 -10.35
C LEU A 44 2.29 -5.12 -9.52
N TYR A 45 1.15 -4.65 -10.02
CA TYR A 45 -0.15 -5.05 -9.49
C TYR A 45 -0.58 -6.38 -10.08
N SER A 46 -1.40 -7.12 -9.32
CA SER A 46 -2.14 -8.26 -9.83
C SER A 46 -3.40 -7.82 -10.58
N ASN A 47 -3.87 -8.61 -11.53
CA ASN A 47 -5.04 -8.34 -12.37
C ASN A 47 -4.92 -7.07 -13.25
N VAL A 48 -3.72 -6.77 -13.75
CA VAL A 48 -3.46 -5.62 -14.63
C VAL A 48 -2.82 -6.09 -15.94
N GLY A 49 -3.35 -5.58 -17.06
CA GLY A 49 -2.91 -5.90 -18.42
C GLY A 49 -1.66 -5.14 -18.87
N ARG A 50 -1.11 -5.54 -20.02
CA ARG A 50 0.12 -4.96 -20.58
C ARG A 50 0.00 -3.52 -21.06
N ASP A 51 -1.21 -3.03 -21.19
CA ASP A 51 -1.54 -1.64 -21.53
C ASP A 51 -1.19 -0.68 -20.38
N LEU A 52 -1.15 -1.17 -19.13
CA LEU A 52 -0.91 -0.36 -17.94
C LEU A 52 0.38 -0.71 -17.19
N GLN A 53 0.98 -1.88 -17.42
CA GLN A 53 2.23 -2.29 -16.77
C GLN A 53 3.07 -3.25 -17.66
N PRO A 54 4.37 -3.46 -17.41
CA PRO A 54 5.24 -4.18 -18.35
C PRO A 54 4.95 -5.69 -18.46
N ILE A 55 4.35 -6.30 -17.43
CA ILE A 55 4.05 -7.73 -17.35
C ILE A 55 2.54 -7.92 -17.17
N ASP A 56 1.93 -8.78 -18.00
CA ASP A 56 0.52 -9.14 -17.88
C ASP A 56 0.29 -9.97 -16.62
N THR A 57 -0.64 -9.54 -15.78
CA THR A 57 -1.03 -10.23 -14.55
C THR A 57 -2.54 -10.46 -14.46
N VAL A 58 -3.27 -10.31 -15.57
CA VAL A 58 -4.72 -10.53 -15.63
C VAL A 58 -5.08 -11.92 -15.08
N GLY A 59 -6.08 -11.98 -14.21
CA GLY A 59 -6.52 -13.21 -13.55
C GLY A 59 -5.72 -13.62 -12.32
N GLN A 60 -4.58 -12.96 -12.03
CA GLN A 60 -3.84 -13.15 -10.78
C GLN A 60 -4.45 -12.30 -9.67
N THR A 61 -4.36 -12.76 -8.41
CA THR A 61 -5.00 -12.11 -7.26
C THR A 61 -4.05 -11.86 -6.08
N PHE A 62 -2.74 -12.05 -6.28
CA PHE A 62 -1.74 -11.84 -5.24
C PHE A 62 -1.82 -10.44 -4.61
N LEU A 63 -1.45 -10.34 -3.33
CA LEU A 63 -1.29 -9.07 -2.59
C LEU A 63 -2.53 -8.18 -2.59
N ARG A 64 -3.70 -8.83 -2.67
CA ARG A 64 -5.02 -8.26 -2.46
C ARG A 64 -5.72 -9.08 -1.38
N GLY A 65 -6.45 -8.42 -0.50
CA GLY A 65 -7.25 -9.10 0.50
C GLY A 65 -8.13 -8.13 1.25
N HIS A 66 -9.14 -8.69 1.91
CA HIS A 66 -10.03 -7.93 2.77
C HIS A 66 -10.25 -8.68 4.07
N GLN A 67 -10.45 -7.93 5.15
CA GLN A 67 -10.79 -8.45 6.46
C GLN A 67 -11.88 -7.58 7.08
N VAL A 68 -12.63 -8.15 8.00
CA VAL A 68 -13.61 -7.41 8.81
C VAL A 68 -12.98 -7.14 10.18
N THR A 69 -13.07 -5.90 10.62
CA THR A 69 -12.59 -5.47 11.95
C THR A 69 -13.30 -6.20 13.08
N ASP A 70 -12.52 -6.63 14.08
CA ASP A 70 -13.03 -7.23 15.31
C ASP A 70 -13.67 -6.20 16.25
N GLU A 71 -14.06 -6.63 17.45
CA GLU A 71 -14.67 -5.77 18.47
C GLU A 71 -13.77 -4.59 18.92
N ASN A 72 -12.45 -4.73 18.75
CA ASN A 72 -11.46 -3.69 19.01
C ASN A 72 -11.19 -2.80 17.79
N GLY A 73 -11.92 -3.00 16.69
CA GLY A 73 -11.71 -2.27 15.45
C GLY A 73 -10.46 -2.71 14.70
N TYR A 74 -9.90 -3.88 15.02
CA TYR A 74 -8.62 -4.35 14.53
C TYR A 74 -8.76 -5.36 13.39
N VAL A 75 -7.87 -5.24 12.40
CA VAL A 75 -7.60 -6.27 11.39
C VAL A 75 -6.10 -6.51 11.26
N GLY A 76 -5.73 -7.75 10.98
CA GLY A 76 -4.36 -8.18 10.74
C GLY A 76 -4.22 -8.85 9.38
N PHE A 77 -3.10 -8.58 8.71
CA PHE A 77 -2.79 -9.11 7.40
C PHE A 77 -1.35 -9.62 7.35
N ASP A 78 -1.18 -10.88 6.97
CA ASP A 78 0.10 -11.40 6.53
C ASP A 78 0.34 -11.01 5.07
N THR A 79 1.31 -10.11 4.87
CA THR A 79 1.70 -9.62 3.55
C THR A 79 3.22 -9.47 3.44
N ILE A 80 3.68 -8.76 2.41
CA ILE A 80 5.08 -8.48 2.13
C ILE A 80 5.27 -6.99 1.86
N VAL A 81 6.51 -6.49 1.98
CA VAL A 81 6.84 -5.10 1.64
C VAL A 81 6.61 -4.86 0.14
N PRO A 82 5.87 -3.82 -0.29
CA PRO A 82 5.70 -3.53 -1.71
C PRO A 82 6.94 -2.91 -2.36
N GLY A 83 7.07 -3.10 -3.67
CA GLY A 83 7.96 -2.30 -4.51
C GLY A 83 7.35 -0.94 -4.86
N TRP A 84 8.18 0.04 -5.21
CA TRP A 84 7.73 1.28 -5.83
C TRP A 84 7.17 0.97 -7.23
N GLU A 85 6.26 1.78 -7.75
CA GLU A 85 5.69 1.56 -9.09
C GLU A 85 6.07 2.66 -10.08
N VAL A 86 6.18 2.26 -11.34
CA VAL A 86 6.21 3.19 -12.48
C VAL A 86 4.78 3.46 -12.91
N VAL A 87 4.39 4.73 -12.91
CA VAL A 87 3.18 5.21 -13.56
C VAL A 87 3.61 6.02 -14.78
N ALA A 88 3.28 5.54 -15.98
CA ALA A 88 3.49 6.34 -17.18
C ALA A 88 2.50 7.52 -17.15
N ALA A 89 3.00 8.75 -17.00
CA ALA A 89 2.28 9.91 -17.49
C ALA A 89 2.44 9.92 -19.02
N ALA A 90 1.36 10.23 -19.74
CA ALA A 90 1.23 10.02 -21.18
C ALA A 90 2.49 10.40 -22.00
N PRO A 91 2.79 9.66 -23.10
CA PRO A 91 3.87 10.03 -24.01
C PRO A 91 3.76 11.49 -24.46
N PRO A 92 4.88 12.23 -24.65
CA PRO A 92 6.27 11.76 -24.65
C PRO A 92 7.04 11.96 -23.33
N LEU A 93 6.40 12.38 -22.23
CA LEU A 93 7.13 12.92 -21.07
C LEU A 93 6.58 12.43 -19.74
N MET A 94 7.51 11.91 -18.93
CA MET A 94 7.40 11.49 -17.52
C MET A 94 6.92 10.06 -17.27
N VAL A 95 7.89 9.17 -17.11
CA VAL A 95 7.81 8.10 -16.12
C VAL A 95 7.74 8.74 -14.74
N ALA A 96 6.57 8.73 -14.11
CA ALA A 96 6.42 9.13 -12.72
C ALA A 96 6.61 7.89 -11.84
N GLN A 97 7.44 8.00 -10.81
CA GLN A 97 7.54 6.95 -9.80
C GLN A 97 6.63 7.29 -8.64
N ARG A 98 5.91 6.29 -8.11
CA ARG A 98 5.21 6.45 -6.83
C ARG A 98 5.99 5.72 -5.74
N ALA A 99 6.15 6.37 -4.59
CA ALA A 99 6.82 5.81 -3.43
C ALA A 99 6.24 4.42 -3.07
N THR A 100 7.02 3.56 -2.41
CA THR A 100 6.50 2.29 -1.86
C THR A 100 5.32 2.59 -0.93
N HIS A 101 4.16 2.03 -1.25
CA HIS A 101 2.94 2.26 -0.48
C HIS A 101 2.00 1.05 -0.52
N ILE A 102 1.09 1.00 0.45
CA ILE A 102 -0.01 0.04 0.53
C ILE A 102 -1.31 0.81 0.46
N HIS A 103 -2.20 0.45 -0.46
CA HIS A 103 -3.53 1.03 -0.51
C HIS A 103 -4.43 0.41 0.54
N VAL A 104 -5.25 1.25 1.16
CA VAL A 104 -6.27 0.84 2.13
C VAL A 104 -7.59 1.50 1.76
N LYS A 105 -8.65 0.71 1.70
CA LYS A 105 -10.01 1.21 1.62
C LYS A 105 -10.84 0.59 2.73
N ALA A 106 -11.50 1.42 3.51
CA ALA A 106 -12.37 0.96 4.58
C ALA A 106 -13.81 1.35 4.28
N PHE A 107 -14.73 0.44 4.56
CA PHE A 107 -16.16 0.60 4.41
C PHE A 107 -16.84 0.32 5.74
N HIS A 108 -17.72 1.21 6.18
CA HIS A 108 -18.56 0.98 7.35
C HIS A 108 -19.88 1.70 7.15
N GLU A 109 -20.97 0.93 7.08
CA GLU A 109 -22.30 1.43 6.73
C GLU A 109 -22.29 2.24 5.42
N HIS A 110 -22.50 3.56 5.48
CA HIS A 110 -22.50 4.47 4.34
C HIS A 110 -21.20 5.26 4.18
N GLU A 111 -20.23 5.04 5.07
CA GLU A 111 -18.94 5.75 5.08
C GLU A 111 -17.86 4.97 4.34
N VAL A 112 -17.04 5.68 3.58
CA VAL A 112 -15.89 5.11 2.85
C VAL A 112 -14.65 5.96 3.09
N LEU A 113 -13.59 5.32 3.57
CA LEU A 113 -12.25 5.90 3.62
C LEU A 113 -11.40 5.25 2.55
N THR A 114 -10.63 6.05 1.81
CA THR A 114 -9.54 5.57 0.95
C THR A 114 -8.28 6.33 1.31
N THR A 115 -7.23 5.59 1.63
CA THR A 115 -5.94 6.15 2.03
C THR A 115 -4.79 5.26 1.56
N GLN A 116 -3.57 5.69 1.84
CA GLN A 116 -2.35 4.96 1.52
C GLN A 116 -1.43 4.97 2.73
N LEU A 117 -0.83 3.82 3.01
CA LEU A 117 0.20 3.65 4.03
C LEU A 117 1.56 3.63 3.36
N VAL A 118 2.54 4.23 4.02
CA VAL A 118 3.91 4.40 3.54
C VAL A 118 4.85 3.91 4.62
N LEU A 119 5.96 3.30 4.23
CA LEU A 119 6.92 2.71 5.15
C LEU A 119 8.03 3.73 5.48
N PRO A 120 8.64 3.67 6.68
CA PRO A 120 9.71 4.59 7.05
C PRO A 120 10.92 4.52 6.11
N ASP A 121 11.48 5.67 5.74
CA ASP A 121 12.64 5.75 4.83
C ASP A 121 13.85 4.91 5.27
N PRO A 122 14.25 4.84 6.56
CA PRO A 122 15.38 4.00 6.97
C PRO A 122 15.17 2.52 6.63
N LEU A 123 13.95 2.02 6.82
CA LEU A 123 13.58 0.64 6.49
C LEU A 123 13.64 0.42 4.97
N LEU A 124 13.01 1.32 4.20
CA LEU A 124 13.01 1.24 2.74
C LEU A 124 14.43 1.30 2.17
N ASN A 125 15.26 2.22 2.65
CA ASN A 125 16.64 2.38 2.20
C ASN A 125 17.46 1.10 2.38
N GLN A 126 17.29 0.41 3.52
CA GLN A 126 17.96 -0.87 3.77
C GLN A 126 17.46 -1.96 2.81
N ILE A 127 16.14 -2.10 2.66
CA ILE A 127 15.54 -3.12 1.77
C ILE A 127 16.01 -2.92 0.32
N TYR A 128 15.96 -1.69 -0.19
CA TYR A 128 16.39 -1.34 -1.55
C TYR A 128 17.91 -1.38 -1.77
N ALA A 129 18.73 -1.41 -0.72
CA ALA A 129 20.18 -1.56 -0.83
C ALA A 129 20.60 -3.04 -0.94
N ASP A 130 19.96 -3.89 -0.14
CA ASP A 130 20.53 -5.20 0.21
C ASP A 130 19.67 -6.40 -0.17
N THR A 131 18.40 -6.19 -0.53
CA THR A 131 17.44 -7.31 -0.71
C THR A 131 16.94 -7.39 -2.15
N GLU A 132 17.06 -8.55 -2.78
CA GLU A 132 16.38 -8.82 -4.06
C GLU A 132 14.90 -9.17 -3.84
N PRO A 133 13.99 -8.81 -4.76
CA PRO A 133 14.24 -8.13 -6.04
C PRO A 133 14.25 -6.59 -5.92
N TYR A 134 14.05 -6.02 -4.73
CA TYR A 134 13.99 -4.58 -4.51
C TYR A 134 15.25 -3.87 -5.00
N LYS A 135 16.42 -4.45 -4.73
CA LYS A 135 17.72 -3.97 -5.18
C LYS A 135 17.78 -3.86 -6.70
N SER A 136 17.47 -4.92 -7.43
CA SER A 136 17.42 -4.87 -8.90
C SER A 136 16.34 -3.91 -9.41
N HIS A 137 15.19 -3.86 -8.74
CA HIS A 137 14.07 -2.96 -9.09
C HIS A 137 14.45 -1.48 -8.95
N ARG A 138 15.27 -1.11 -7.95
CA ARG A 138 15.82 0.25 -7.76
C ARG A 138 16.52 0.80 -9.02
N PHE A 139 17.09 -0.07 -9.86
CA PHE A 139 17.91 0.33 -11.00
C PHE A 139 17.13 0.48 -12.32
N LEU A 140 15.81 0.31 -12.33
CA LEU A 140 14.99 0.55 -13.52
C LEU A 140 14.82 2.05 -13.89
N ASN A 141 15.52 2.96 -13.19
CA ASN A 141 15.70 4.34 -13.61
C ASN A 141 16.97 4.51 -14.47
N ALA A 142 16.81 4.50 -15.79
CA ALA A 142 17.78 5.17 -16.65
C ALA A 142 17.53 6.69 -16.58
N LEU A 143 18.51 7.41 -16.02
CA LEU A 143 18.68 8.88 -15.86
C LEU A 143 18.56 9.41 -14.40
N GLY A 144 19.46 8.96 -13.53
CA GLY A 144 20.12 9.86 -12.58
C GLY A 144 19.39 10.32 -11.31
N SER A 145 18.22 9.79 -10.96
CA SER A 145 17.60 10.09 -9.65
C SER A 145 18.01 9.07 -8.60
N THR A 146 18.79 9.49 -7.61
CA THR A 146 19.28 8.67 -6.48
C THR A 146 18.51 8.89 -5.18
N ALA A 147 17.43 9.69 -5.19
CA ALA A 147 16.72 10.05 -3.96
C ALA A 147 15.56 9.08 -3.65
N PRO A 148 15.50 8.46 -2.46
CA PRO A 148 14.27 7.86 -1.97
C PRO A 148 13.23 8.96 -1.77
N MET A 149 12.04 8.82 -2.37
CA MET A 149 10.92 9.72 -2.11
C MET A 149 10.27 9.33 -0.78
N SER A 150 10.40 10.20 0.22
CA SER A 150 9.64 10.11 1.47
C SER A 150 8.18 10.48 1.20
N ALA A 151 7.24 9.67 1.68
CA ALA A 151 5.84 10.05 1.75
C ALA A 151 5.39 10.04 3.22
N SER A 152 4.54 10.99 3.61
CA SER A 152 3.99 11.10 4.96
C SER A 152 2.67 10.34 5.07
N VAL A 153 2.43 9.68 6.21
CA VAL A 153 1.12 9.11 6.56
C VAL A 153 0.14 10.28 6.73
N VAL A 154 -0.89 10.34 5.89
CA VAL A 154 -2.05 11.22 6.15
C VAL A 154 -3.09 10.41 6.91
N ALA A 155 -3.11 10.56 8.23
CA ALA A 155 -4.27 10.17 9.02
C ALA A 155 -5.43 11.07 8.60
N LYS A 156 -6.39 10.53 7.83
CA LYS A 156 -7.58 11.26 7.42
C LYS A 156 -8.74 10.86 8.33
N THR A 157 -9.21 11.80 9.12
CA THR A 157 -10.42 11.65 9.93
C THR A 157 -11.62 11.50 8.99
N ILE A 158 -12.40 10.42 9.16
CA ILE A 158 -13.74 10.30 8.58
C ILE A 158 -14.63 11.18 9.46
N SER A 159 -15.12 12.31 8.94
CA SER A 159 -16.20 13.06 9.59
C SER A 159 -17.48 12.86 8.79
N SER A 160 -18.43 12.15 9.38
CA SER A 160 -19.79 12.09 8.86
C SER A 160 -20.49 13.41 9.18
N THR A 161 -20.91 14.16 8.16
CA THR A 161 -21.88 15.24 8.34
C THR A 161 -23.26 14.62 8.26
N ARG A 162 -23.96 14.55 9.39
CA ARG A 162 -25.43 14.51 9.38
C ARG A 162 -25.99 15.82 8.85
#